data_AF-A0A356P9M8-F1
#
_entry.id   AF-A0A356P9M8-F1
#
_cell.length_a   1.000
_cell.length_b   1.000
_cell.length_c   1.000
_cell.angle_alpha   90.00
_cell.angle_beta   90.00
_cell.angle_gamma   90.00
#
_symmetry.space_group_name_H-M   'P 1'
#
loop_
_entity.id
_entity.type
_entity.pdbx_description
1 polymer ?
#
loop_
_entity_poly.entity_id
_entity_poly.type
_entity_poly.pdbx_seq_one_letter_code
_entity_poly.pdbx_strand_id
1 'polypeptide(L)' 'MYGETWTNGHTLRALIDHQIHHRGQITVLMRQAGLKVPGIYGPSREDWRQMGMKPPRI' A
#
# COMPACT_ATOMS: atom_id res chain seq x y z
N MET A 1 8.31 -22.38 4.68
CA MET A 1 6.89 -22.10 4.41
C MET A 1 6.41 -23.12 3.38
N TYR A 2 5.16 -23.58 3.43
CA TYR A 2 4.62 -24.55 2.45
C TYR A 2 5.46 -25.84 2.26
N GLY A 3 5.96 -26.41 3.37
CA GLY A 3 6.81 -27.61 3.34
C GLY A 3 8.31 -27.35 3.23
N GLU A 4 8.74 -26.11 3.00
CA GLU A 4 10.15 -25.73 2.96
C GLU A 4 10.63 -25.13 4.29
N THR A 5 11.93 -25.25 4.58
CA THR A 5 12.58 -24.53 5.70
C THR A 5 13.08 -23.18 5.21
N TRP A 6 12.54 -22.10 5.77
CA TRP A 6 12.93 -20.73 5.40
C TRP A 6 13.71 -20.09 6.54
N THR A 7 14.69 -19.24 6.20
CA THR A 7 15.32 -18.38 7.20
C THR A 7 14.29 -17.39 7.77
N ASN A 8 14.53 -16.92 8.99
CA ASN A 8 13.65 -15.91 9.61
C ASN A 8 13.57 -14.64 8.76
N GLY A 9 14.69 -14.21 8.17
CA GLY A 9 14.74 -13.05 7.28
C GLY A 9 13.89 -13.23 6.03
N HIS A 10 13.93 -14.40 5.38
CA HIS A 10 13.08 -14.70 4.23
C HIS A 10 11.60 -14.73 4.61
N THR A 11 11.25 -15.37 5.73
CA THR A 11 9.86 -15.42 6.21
C THR A 11 9.31 -14.02 6.47
N LEU A 12 10.08 -13.17 7.17
CA LEU A 12 9.67 -11.80 7.46
C LEU A 12 9.48 -10.99 6.17
N ARG A 13 10.43 -11.08 5.24
CA ARG A 13 10.35 -10.37 3.96
C ARG A 13 9.12 -10.77 3.15
N ALA A 14 8.87 -12.07 3.03
CA ALA A 14 7.70 -12.58 2.29
C ALA A 14 6.38 -12.06 2.87
N LEU A 15 6.25 -12.01 4.20
CA LEU A 15 5.06 -11.48 4.86
C LEU A 15 4.90 -9.97 4.64
N ILE A 16 6.00 -9.20 4.73
CA ILE A 16 5.98 -7.75 4.45
C ILE A 16 5.54 -7.49 3.02
N ASP A 17 6.14 -8.18 2.05
CA ASP A 17 5.83 -7.99 0.63
C ASP A 17 4.37 -8.40 0.31
N HIS A 18 3.88 -9.48 0.93
CA HIS A 18 2.50 -9.92 0.80
C HIS A 18 1.50 -8.89 1.37
N GLN A 19 1.80 -8.28 2.52
CA GLN A 19 0.98 -7.22 3.09
C GLN A 19 1.01 -5.95 2.23
N ILE A 20 2.17 -5.58 1.68
CA ILE A 20 2.29 -4.44 0.76
C ILE A 20 1.41 -4.68 -0.48
N HIS A 21 1.45 -5.89 -1.05
CA HIS A 21 0.64 -6.27 -2.21
C HIS A 21 -0.86 -6.11 -1.93
N HIS A 22 -1.37 -6.74 -0.87
CA HIS A 22 -2.80 -6.65 -0.53
C HIS A 22 -3.22 -5.23 -0.14
N ARG A 23 -2.34 -4.46 0.50
CA ARG A 23 -2.62 -3.04 0.78
C ARG A 23 -2.79 -2.24 -0.50
N GLY A 24 -1.95 -2.49 -1.51
CA GLY A 24 -2.12 -1.90 -2.85
C GLY A 24 -3.44 -2.28 -3.51
N GLN A 25 -3.88 -3.53 -3.38
CA GLN A 25 -5.19 -3.95 -3.90
C GLN A 25 -6.35 -3.23 -3.17
N ILE A 26 -6.26 -3.11 -1.85
CA ILE A 26 -7.29 -2.44 -1.04
C ILE A 26 -7.40 -0.95 -1.41
N THR A 27 -6.29 -0.23 -1.66
CA THR A 27 -6.38 1.20 -2.03
C THR A 27 -7.11 1.42 -3.36
N VAL A 28 -6.99 0.49 -4.32
CA VAL A 28 -7.76 0.51 -5.57
C VAL A 28 -9.25 0.31 -5.30
N LEU A 29 -9.61 -0.72 -4.51
CA LEU A 29 -11.00 -1.01 -4.16
C LEU A 29 -11.66 0.16 -3.41
N MET A 30 -10.94 0.76 -2.45
CA MET A 30 -11.41 1.93 -1.72
C MET A 30 -11.73 3.08 -2.68
N ARG A 31 -10.87 3.35 -3.67
CA ARG A 31 -11.09 4.41 -4.66
C ARG A 31 -12.32 4.12 -5.53
N GLN A 32 -12.50 2.87 -5.96
CA GLN A 32 -13.68 2.45 -6.73
C GLN A 32 -14.97 2.59 -5.92
N ALA A 33 -14.92 2.34 -4.61
CA ALA A 33 -16.04 2.50 -3.69
C ALA A 33 -16.27 3.97 -3.25
N GLY A 34 -15.50 4.94 -3.76
CA GLY A 34 -15.61 6.35 -3.37
C GLY A 34 -15.15 6.65 -1.95
N LEU A 35 -14.42 5.74 -1.29
CA LEU A 35 -13.88 5.91 0.05
C LEU A 35 -12.59 6.75 0.04
N LYS A 36 -12.29 7.39 1.17
CA LYS A 36 -11.01 8.11 1.35
C LYS A 36 -9.85 7.12 1.34
N VAL A 37 -8.95 7.24 0.37
CA VAL A 37 -7.71 6.47 0.33
C VAL A 37 -6.69 7.09 1.31
N PRO A 38 -6.15 6.34 2.28
CA PRO A 38 -5.14 6.85 3.19
C PRO A 38 -3.76 6.95 2.52
N GLY A 39 -3.01 8.01 2.82
CA GLY A 39 -1.64 8.20 2.37
C GLY A 39 -0.60 7.31 3.09
N ILE A 40 -0.69 5.99 2.91
CA ILE A 40 0.16 5.02 3.65
C ILE A 40 1.64 5.06 3.21
N TYR A 41 1.90 5.23 1.92
CA TYR A 41 3.25 5.26 1.34
C TYR A 41 3.66 6.69 0.93
N GLY A 42 3.11 7.69 1.62
CA GLY A 42 3.15 9.09 1.25
C GLY A 42 1.74 9.63 0.95
N PRO A 43 1.58 10.97 0.80
CA PRO A 43 0.25 11.57 0.67
C PRO A 43 -0.50 11.04 -0.56
N SER A 44 -1.77 10.68 -0.38
CA SER A 44 -2.65 10.34 -1.51
C SER A 44 -2.90 11.58 -2.38
N ARG A 45 -3.42 11.41 -3.61
CA ARG A 45 -3.77 12.55 -4.50
C ARG A 45 -4.72 13.52 -3.81
N GLU A 46 -5.63 12.98 -3.01
CA GLU A 46 -6.62 13.72 -2.25
C GLU A 46 -5.98 14.46 -1.06
N ASP A 47 -4.99 13.86 -0.40
CA ASP A 47 -4.23 14.51 0.67
C ASP A 47 -3.39 15.68 0.14
N TRP A 48 -2.73 15.53 -1.02
CA TRP A 48 -2.01 16.64 -1.67
C TRP A 48 -2.93 17.85 -1.90
N ARG A 49 -4.16 17.60 -2.40
CA ARG A 49 -5.16 18.65 -2.61
C ARG A 49 -5.58 19.30 -1.29
N GLN A 50 -5.73 18.54 -0.21
CA GLN A 50 -6.05 19.07 1.13
C GLN A 50 -4.92 19.94 1.69
N MET A 51 -3.67 19.64 1.36
CA MET A 51 -2.50 20.46 1.72
C MET A 51 -2.36 21.73 0.85
N GLY A 52 -3.25 21.99 -0.10
CA GLY A 52 -3.12 23.11 -1.05
C GLY A 52 -1.99 22.93 -2.05
N MET A 53 -1.46 21.70 -2.19
CA MET A 53 -0.34 21.37 -3.08
C MET A 53 -0.81 20.54 -4.27
N LYS A 54 -0.02 20.56 -5.36
CA LYS A 54 -0.27 19.71 -6.53
C LYS A 54 0.42 18.36 -6.32
N PRO A 55 -0.26 17.22 -6.60
CA PRO A 55 0.40 15.92 -6.55
C PRO A 55 1.54 15.84 -7.58
N PRO A 56 2.58 15.01 -7.33
CA PRO A 56 3.64 14.76 -8.30
C PRO A 56 3.09 14.35 -9.67
N ARG A 57 3.77 14.77 -10.75
CA ARG A 57 3.45 14.28 -12.09
C ARG A 57 3.87 12.82 -12.20
N ILE A 58 2.94 12.00 -12.67
CA ILE A 58 3.13 10.58 -13.01
C ILE A 58 3.57 10.53 -14.48
#